data_AF-A0A9E7R3K2-F1
#
_entry.id   AF-A0A9E7R3K2-F1
#
_cell.length_a   1.000
_cell.length_b   1.000
_cell.length_c   1.000
_cell.angle_alpha   90.00
_cell.angle_beta   90.00
_cell.angle_gamma   90.00
#
_symmetry.space_group_name_H-M   'P 1'
#
loop_
_entity.id
_entity.type
_entity.pdbx_description
1 polymer ?
#
loop_
_entity_poly.entity_id
_entity_poly.type
_entity_poly.pdbx_seq_one_letter_code
_entity_poly.pdbx_strand_id
1 'polypeptide(L)'
;MATDRRGPSGVSLDGPESGPDRETAASAGSADRSTRRRVSPGVVTTGRRPPPTDRVLVVGGGQVGRRLAEGLAREARVHHLDDDPAAVRDPVDYEASHVPDLTVPEALGATGVGPEHTAVVVTGDDGQNLLVVQHLRGQLGLRHVVVVPADPRNRSVFELPGVAVLCGGTVLADALARGVGVVDSHPPGPP
;
A
#
# COMPACT_ATOMS: atom_id res chain seq x y z
N MET A 1 -49.95 29.18 -32.24
CA MET A 1 -49.14 28.90 -33.44
C MET A 1 -48.70 30.24 -34.02
N ALA A 2 -47.37 30.43 -34.12
CA ALA A 2 -46.60 31.24 -35.08
C ALA A 2 -46.98 32.74 -35.31
N THR A 3 -46.07 33.71 -35.45
CA THR A 3 -44.60 33.78 -35.45
C THR A 3 -44.19 35.26 -35.36
N ASP A 4 -42.93 35.43 -34.95
CA ASP A 4 -42.21 36.63 -34.53
C ASP A 4 -41.66 37.50 -35.69
N ARG A 5 -41.20 38.71 -35.35
CA ARG A 5 -40.84 39.85 -36.21
C ARG A 5 -39.36 40.24 -36.12
N ARG A 6 -38.84 40.77 -37.27
CA ARG A 6 -37.71 41.73 -37.46
C ARG A 6 -36.30 41.22 -37.10
N GLY A 7 -35.18 41.57 -37.75
CA GLY A 7 -34.79 42.54 -38.78
C GLY A 7 -33.29 42.88 -38.56
N PRO A 8 -32.46 43.23 -39.57
CA PRO A 8 -31.04 43.58 -39.32
C PRO A 8 -30.58 44.91 -39.97
N SER A 9 -29.45 45.46 -39.52
CA SER A 9 -28.47 46.34 -40.24
C SER A 9 -27.51 46.98 -39.22
N GLY A 10 -26.21 47.22 -39.43
CA GLY A 10 -25.22 47.02 -40.51
C GLY A 10 -23.84 47.41 -39.88
N VAL A 11 -22.77 46.62 -40.06
CA VAL A 11 -21.63 46.74 -41.00
C VAL A 11 -20.78 48.03 -40.90
N SER A 12 -19.46 47.85 -40.67
CA SER A 12 -18.37 48.39 -41.50
C SER A 12 -16.99 47.82 -41.10
N LEU A 13 -16.14 47.60 -42.11
CA LEU A 13 -14.75 47.08 -42.10
C LEU A 13 -13.86 48.00 -42.96
N ASP A 14 -12.58 48.11 -42.61
CA ASP A 14 -11.37 48.22 -43.48
C ASP A 14 -10.17 48.60 -42.60
N GLY A 15 -8.93 48.10 -42.69
CA GLY A 15 -8.23 47.10 -43.52
C GLY A 15 -6.92 46.71 -42.75
N PRO A 16 -5.74 46.56 -43.38
CA PRO A 16 -5.32 45.49 -44.30
C PRO A 16 -4.09 44.64 -43.80
N GLU A 17 -3.72 43.63 -44.60
CA GLU A 17 -2.73 42.56 -44.40
C GLU A 17 -1.23 42.94 -44.52
N SER A 18 -0.31 42.19 -43.86
CA SER A 18 0.90 41.51 -44.43
C SER A 18 2.11 41.32 -43.45
N GLY A 19 2.39 40.05 -43.10
CA GLY A 19 3.65 39.31 -42.75
C GLY A 19 4.84 39.91 -41.96
N PRO A 20 5.88 39.12 -41.55
CA PRO A 20 6.22 37.73 -41.95
C PRO A 20 6.63 36.75 -40.82
N ASP A 21 6.97 35.53 -41.24
CA ASP A 21 7.24 34.28 -40.50
C ASP A 21 8.55 34.15 -39.69
N ARG A 22 8.51 33.14 -38.80
CA ARG A 22 9.56 32.23 -38.27
C ARG A 22 10.05 32.49 -36.83
N GLU A 23 9.63 31.62 -35.90
CA GLU A 23 10.56 30.75 -35.14
C GLU A 23 9.84 29.59 -34.42
N THR A 24 10.30 28.37 -34.74
CA THR A 24 10.44 27.09 -34.00
C THR A 24 9.78 26.84 -32.62
N ALA A 25 9.46 25.53 -32.42
CA ALA A 25 9.26 24.75 -31.18
C ALA A 25 7.78 24.49 -30.80
N ALA A 26 7.22 23.31 -31.14
CA ALA A 26 7.36 22.02 -30.46
C ALA A 26 6.38 21.83 -29.26
N SER A 27 5.40 20.95 -29.50
CA SER A 27 4.73 20.00 -28.60
C SER A 27 4.04 20.47 -27.31
N ALA A 28 2.71 20.36 -27.35
CA ALA A 28 1.85 19.51 -26.51
C ALA A 28 2.24 19.19 -25.06
N GLY A 29 1.29 19.39 -24.13
CA GLY A 29 1.30 18.73 -22.83
C GLY A 29 0.20 19.19 -21.88
N SER A 30 -0.96 18.54 -21.98
CA SER A 30 -2.10 18.67 -21.06
C SER A 30 -1.69 18.46 -19.59
N ALA A 31 -2.00 19.42 -18.73
CA ALA A 31 -1.89 19.37 -17.27
C ALA A 31 -3.24 19.80 -16.67
N ASP A 32 -3.74 19.33 -15.54
CA ASP A 32 -3.34 18.28 -14.61
C ASP A 32 -4.57 18.07 -13.71
N ARG A 33 -4.87 16.82 -13.38
CA ARG A 33 -6.14 16.41 -12.74
C ARG A 33 -5.91 16.30 -11.24
N SER A 34 -6.41 17.32 -10.53
CA SER A 34 -6.63 17.42 -9.08
C SER A 34 -5.86 16.44 -8.18
N THR A 35 -4.85 16.98 -7.52
CA THR A 35 -4.11 16.44 -6.38
C THR A 35 -5.04 15.91 -5.27
N ARG A 36 -5.26 14.59 -5.23
CA ARG A 36 -5.62 13.90 -3.98
C ARG A 36 -4.37 13.84 -3.12
N ARG A 37 -4.38 14.60 -2.02
CA ARG A 37 -3.36 14.63 -0.97
C ARG A 37 -3.04 13.21 -0.53
N ARG A 38 -1.85 12.72 -0.90
CA ARG A 38 -1.33 11.43 -0.42
C ARG A 38 -1.20 11.52 1.09
N VAL A 39 -1.77 10.57 1.80
CA VAL A 39 -1.44 10.34 3.21
C VAL A 39 0.03 9.92 3.22
N SER A 40 0.87 10.65 3.95
CA SER A 40 2.21 10.22 4.29
C SER A 40 2.13 9.49 5.63
N PRO A 41 2.03 8.16 5.69
CA PRO A 41 2.25 7.48 6.95
C PRO A 41 3.76 7.43 7.19
N GLY A 42 4.18 7.73 8.42
CA GLY A 42 5.55 7.62 8.89
C GLY A 42 6.05 6.18 8.87
N VAL A 43 6.27 5.65 7.67
CA VAL A 43 7.06 4.45 7.44
C VAL A 43 8.50 4.92 7.39
N VAL A 44 9.22 4.75 8.50
CA VAL A 44 10.68 4.76 8.47
C VAL A 44 11.11 3.44 7.82
N THR A 45 11.13 3.40 6.49
CA THR A 45 11.87 2.37 5.76
C THR A 45 13.33 2.79 5.73
N THR A 46 14.20 2.09 6.45
CA THR A 46 15.65 2.12 6.17
C THR A 46 16.00 1.33 4.89
N GLY A 47 15.04 1.12 3.98
CA GLY A 47 15.18 0.31 2.78
C GLY A 47 14.42 0.86 1.59
N ARG A 48 14.90 0.52 0.39
CA ARG A 48 14.26 0.80 -0.89
C ARG A 48 12.81 0.33 -0.87
N ARG A 49 11.87 1.20 -1.26
CA ARG A 49 10.44 0.85 -1.42
C ARG A 49 10.33 -0.42 -2.28
N PRO A 50 9.61 -1.47 -1.83
CA PRO A 50 9.45 -2.67 -2.62
C PRO A 50 8.76 -2.34 -3.96
N PRO A 51 9.05 -3.11 -5.02
CA PRO A 51 8.35 -2.94 -6.29
C PRO A 51 6.83 -3.08 -6.07
N PRO A 52 6.00 -2.36 -6.85
CA PRO A 52 4.56 -2.55 -6.79
C PRO A 52 4.21 -4.02 -7.09
N THR A 53 3.32 -4.58 -6.27
CA THR A 53 2.80 -5.95 -6.42
C THR A 53 1.28 -5.89 -6.58
N ASP A 54 0.73 -6.83 -7.35
CA ASP A 54 -0.70 -7.09 -7.47
C ASP A 54 -1.14 -8.31 -6.63
N ARG A 55 -0.20 -9.01 -6.00
CA ARG A 55 -0.45 -10.20 -5.15
C ARG A 55 0.11 -9.98 -3.75
N VAL A 56 -0.79 -9.97 -2.78
CA VAL A 56 -0.47 -9.75 -1.38
C VAL A 56 -0.92 -10.95 -0.56
N LEU A 57 0.01 -11.50 0.20
CA LEU A 57 -0.27 -12.52 1.22
C LEU A 57 -0.38 -11.81 2.58
N VAL A 58 -1.44 -12.07 3.32
CA VAL A 58 -1.60 -11.64 4.72
C VAL A 58 -1.61 -12.88 5.60
N VAL A 59 -0.70 -12.98 6.56
CA VAL A 59 -0.64 -14.09 7.52
C VAL A 59 -0.98 -13.58 8.91
N GLY A 60 -2.07 -14.09 9.48
CA GLY A 60 -2.67 -13.59 10.72
C GLY A 60 -3.77 -12.56 10.43
N GLY A 61 -4.90 -12.71 11.11
CA GLY A 61 -6.20 -12.13 10.84
C GLY A 61 -6.83 -11.50 12.08
N GLY A 62 -6.00 -11.19 13.08
CA GLY A 62 -6.37 -10.34 14.19
C GLY A 62 -6.76 -8.92 13.74
N GLN A 63 -6.77 -7.97 14.67
CA GLN A 63 -7.28 -6.61 14.44
C GLN A 63 -6.65 -5.91 13.22
N VAL A 64 -5.37 -6.17 12.96
CA VAL A 64 -4.63 -5.54 11.86
C VAL A 64 -4.77 -6.33 10.57
N GLY A 65 -4.54 -7.64 10.59
CA GLY A 65 -4.50 -8.48 9.40
C GLY A 65 -5.80 -8.47 8.60
N ARG A 66 -6.95 -8.67 9.26
CA ARG A 66 -8.25 -8.64 8.57
C ARG A 66 -8.53 -7.29 7.92
N ARG A 67 -8.32 -6.19 8.65
CA ARG A 67 -8.51 -4.83 8.12
C ARG A 67 -7.57 -4.51 6.97
N LEU A 68 -6.35 -5.02 7.02
CA LEU A 68 -5.38 -4.89 5.94
C LEU A 68 -5.87 -5.64 4.70
N ALA A 69 -6.35 -6.87 4.86
CA ALA A 69 -6.89 -7.66 3.76
C ALA A 69 -8.10 -6.98 3.09
N GLU A 70 -9.09 -6.54 3.88
CA GLU A 70 -10.25 -5.79 3.41
C GLU A 70 -9.87 -4.49 2.70
N GLY A 71 -8.89 -3.75 3.23
CA GLY A 71 -8.43 -2.49 2.66
C GLY A 71 -7.72 -2.67 1.31
N LEU A 72 -6.93 -3.73 1.17
CA LEU A 72 -6.14 -4.01 -0.03
C LEU A 72 -6.93 -4.74 -1.12
N ALA A 73 -8.04 -5.39 -0.79
CA ALA A 73 -8.86 -6.18 -1.72
C ALA A 73 -9.35 -5.39 -2.95
N ARG A 74 -9.44 -4.05 -2.85
CA ARG A 74 -9.82 -3.18 -3.98
C ARG A 74 -8.68 -2.89 -4.96
N GLU A 75 -7.44 -3.07 -4.53
CA GLU A 75 -6.24 -2.64 -5.27
C GLU A 75 -5.33 -3.82 -5.67
N ALA A 76 -5.43 -4.95 -4.97
CA ALA A 76 -4.61 -6.13 -5.18
C ALA A 76 -5.39 -7.43 -4.94
N ARG A 77 -4.87 -8.53 -5.46
CA ARG A 77 -5.31 -9.90 -5.13
C ARG A 77 -4.75 -10.25 -3.77
N VAL A 78 -5.62 -10.32 -2.78
CA VAL A 78 -5.25 -10.64 -1.40
C VAL A 78 -5.57 -12.10 -1.11
N HIS A 79 -4.59 -12.80 -0.53
CA HIS A 79 -4.78 -14.10 0.09
C HIS A 79 -4.49 -13.97 1.60
N HIS A 80 -5.49 -14.23 2.43
CA HIS A 80 -5.40 -14.16 3.88
C HIS A 80 -5.33 -15.58 4.47
N LEU A 81 -4.27 -15.87 5.21
CA LEU A 81 -4.08 -17.12 5.95
C LEU A 81 -4.18 -16.88 7.45
N ASP A 82 -4.81 -17.81 8.16
CA ASP A 82 -4.90 -17.78 9.63
C ASP A 82 -5.00 -19.20 10.20
N ASP A 83 -4.55 -19.39 11.43
CA ASP A 83 -4.67 -20.63 12.20
C ASP A 83 -5.98 -20.72 12.99
N ASP A 84 -6.65 -19.60 13.21
CA ASP A 84 -8.02 -19.51 13.73
C ASP A 84 -9.03 -19.55 12.56
N PRO A 85 -9.89 -20.58 12.47
CA PRO A 85 -10.92 -20.66 11.43
C PRO A 85 -11.95 -19.53 11.52
N ALA A 86 -12.11 -18.87 12.68
CA ALA A 86 -13.01 -17.73 12.82
C ALA A 86 -12.46 -16.46 12.14
N ALA A 87 -11.14 -16.31 12.05
CA ALA A 87 -10.51 -15.13 11.45
C ALA A 87 -10.67 -15.09 9.91
N VAL A 88 -10.82 -16.26 9.28
CA VAL A 88 -10.96 -16.44 7.82
C VAL A 88 -12.39 -16.79 7.39
N ARG A 89 -13.37 -16.66 8.29
CA ARG A 89 -14.77 -16.93 7.98
C ARG A 89 -15.38 -15.79 7.17
N ASP A 90 -16.15 -16.14 6.15
CA ASP A 90 -16.98 -15.25 5.31
C ASP A 90 -16.21 -14.06 4.69
N PRO A 91 -15.07 -14.29 3.99
CA PRO A 91 -14.39 -13.22 3.28
C PRO A 91 -15.27 -12.70 2.13
N VAL A 92 -15.31 -11.38 1.93
CA VAL A 92 -16.19 -10.75 0.93
C VAL A 92 -15.45 -10.47 -0.37
N ASP A 93 -14.30 -9.79 -0.28
CA ASP A 93 -13.60 -9.24 -1.45
C ASP A 93 -12.20 -9.85 -1.67
N TYR A 94 -11.80 -10.86 -0.90
CA TYR A 94 -10.48 -11.48 -0.95
C TYR A 94 -10.53 -12.99 -0.72
N GLU A 95 -9.45 -13.69 -1.04
CA GLU A 95 -9.31 -15.13 -0.78
C GLU A 95 -8.84 -15.34 0.66
N ALA A 96 -9.48 -16.25 1.41
CA ALA A 96 -9.04 -16.60 2.75
C ALA A 96 -8.94 -18.12 2.91
N SER A 97 -7.93 -18.60 3.64
CA SER A 97 -7.72 -20.02 3.89
C SER A 97 -7.33 -20.27 5.34
N HIS A 98 -8.02 -21.23 5.97
CA HIS A 98 -7.64 -21.74 7.28
C HIS A 98 -6.44 -22.67 7.13
N VAL A 99 -5.35 -22.36 7.85
CA VAL A 99 -4.12 -23.14 7.87
C VAL A 99 -3.86 -23.52 9.34
N PRO A 100 -4.21 -24.75 9.77
CA PRO A 100 -4.17 -25.12 11.19
C PRO A 100 -2.81 -24.95 11.87
N ASP A 101 -1.73 -25.03 11.09
CA ASP A 101 -0.38 -24.77 11.57
C ASP A 101 0.38 -23.94 10.52
N LEU A 102 0.50 -22.65 10.79
CA LEU A 102 1.21 -21.69 9.93
C LEU A 102 2.73 -21.92 9.93
N THR A 103 3.26 -22.70 10.85
CA THR A 103 4.69 -23.01 10.94
C THR A 103 5.10 -24.18 10.05
N VAL A 104 4.14 -24.88 9.43
CA VAL A 104 4.42 -26.00 8.51
C VAL A 104 4.52 -25.47 7.07
N PRO A 105 5.71 -25.52 6.44
CA PRO A 105 5.90 -24.97 5.10
C PRO A 105 5.07 -25.68 4.03
N GLU A 106 4.82 -26.99 4.15
CA GLU A 106 3.96 -27.74 3.24
C GLU A 106 2.51 -27.24 3.29
N ALA A 107 2.03 -26.86 4.49
CA ALA A 107 0.70 -26.31 4.69
C ALA A 107 0.60 -24.92 4.05
N LEU A 108 1.61 -24.07 4.22
CA LEU A 108 1.69 -22.78 3.52
C LEU A 108 1.77 -22.95 2.00
N GLY A 109 2.60 -23.87 1.50
CA GLY A 109 2.77 -24.12 0.06
C GLY A 109 1.51 -24.67 -0.61
N ALA A 110 0.71 -25.48 0.10
CA ALA A 110 -0.55 -26.02 -0.40
C ALA A 110 -1.60 -24.93 -0.70
N THR A 111 -1.44 -23.72 -0.15
CA THR A 111 -2.32 -22.58 -0.44
C THR A 111 -2.03 -21.90 -1.77
N GLY A 112 -0.95 -22.28 -2.48
CA GLY A 112 -0.56 -21.64 -3.73
C GLY A 112 0.26 -20.37 -3.55
N VAL A 113 0.73 -20.09 -2.33
CA VAL A 113 1.71 -19.04 -2.06
C VAL A 113 3.05 -19.35 -2.73
N GLY A 114 3.67 -18.32 -3.28
CA GLY A 114 4.91 -18.42 -4.05
C GLY A 114 5.66 -17.10 -4.25
N PRO A 115 6.75 -17.10 -5.02
CA PRO A 115 7.68 -15.98 -5.18
C PRO A 115 7.09 -14.67 -5.71
N GLU A 116 5.93 -14.73 -6.34
CA GLU A 116 5.16 -13.60 -6.86
C GLU A 116 4.43 -12.80 -5.77
N HIS A 117 4.31 -13.34 -4.56
CA HIS A 117 3.62 -12.71 -3.45
C HIS A 117 4.55 -11.74 -2.69
N THR A 118 3.99 -10.63 -2.25
CA THR A 118 4.55 -9.87 -1.11
C THR A 118 3.77 -10.24 0.12
N ALA A 119 4.46 -10.66 1.19
CA ALA A 119 3.80 -11.10 2.41
C ALA A 119 3.79 -10.02 3.49
N VAL A 120 2.71 -10.00 4.28
CA VAL A 120 2.61 -9.28 5.55
C VAL A 120 2.29 -10.30 6.64
N VAL A 121 3.20 -10.47 7.59
CA VAL A 121 3.08 -11.41 8.71
C VAL A 121 2.75 -10.61 9.97
N VAL A 122 1.56 -10.85 10.52
CA VAL A 122 0.96 -10.07 11.61
C VAL A 122 0.15 -10.97 12.54
N THR A 123 0.78 -12.03 13.03
CA THR A 123 0.19 -12.90 14.05
C THR A 123 0.51 -12.37 15.45
N GLY A 124 -0.17 -12.93 16.47
CA GLY A 124 0.07 -12.59 17.87
C GLY A 124 1.27 -13.30 18.51
N ASP A 125 2.00 -14.14 17.77
CA ASP A 125 3.10 -14.96 18.28
C ASP A 125 4.37 -14.75 17.45
N ASP A 126 5.44 -14.26 18.08
CA ASP A 126 6.70 -13.97 17.40
C ASP A 126 7.50 -15.22 17.01
N GLY A 127 7.34 -16.32 17.74
CA GLY A 127 7.93 -17.61 17.38
C GLY A 127 7.30 -18.14 16.08
N GLN A 128 5.98 -18.06 15.98
CA GLN A 128 5.25 -18.36 14.75
C GLN A 128 5.66 -17.41 13.61
N ASN A 129 5.72 -16.10 13.88
CA ASN A 129 6.13 -15.11 12.88
C ASN A 129 7.53 -15.42 12.32
N LEU A 130 8.48 -15.81 13.17
CA LEU A 130 9.85 -16.15 12.75
C LEU A 130 9.87 -17.34 11.79
N LEU A 131 9.18 -18.42 12.15
CA LEU A 131 9.11 -19.62 11.32
C LEU A 131 8.41 -19.34 10.00
N VAL A 132 7.26 -18.66 10.02
CA VAL A 132 6.55 -18.24 8.81
C VAL A 132 7.47 -17.41 7.89
N VAL A 133 8.12 -16.38 8.41
CA VAL A 133 9.06 -15.53 7.63
C VAL A 133 10.18 -16.37 7.02
N GLN A 134 10.73 -17.31 7.79
CA GLN A 134 11.79 -18.20 7.31
C GLN A 134 11.31 -19.12 6.18
N HIS A 135 10.12 -19.72 6.30
CA HIS A 135 9.55 -20.59 5.27
C HIS A 135 9.20 -19.81 4.01
N LEU A 136 8.53 -18.66 4.15
CA LEU A 136 8.18 -17.79 3.02
C LEU A 136 9.41 -17.39 2.19
N ARG A 137 10.52 -17.04 2.85
CA ARG A 137 11.74 -16.60 2.16
C ARG A 137 12.59 -17.77 1.67
N GLY A 138 12.84 -18.73 2.54
CA GLY A 138 13.81 -19.81 2.30
C GLY A 138 13.26 -20.94 1.45
N GLN A 139 11.97 -21.24 1.55
CA GLN A 139 11.36 -22.39 0.88
C GLN A 139 10.40 -21.97 -0.23
N LEU A 140 9.60 -20.92 0.00
CA LEU A 140 8.62 -20.42 -0.98
C LEU A 140 9.16 -19.27 -1.85
N GLY A 141 10.38 -18.78 -1.57
CA GLY A 141 11.10 -17.85 -2.44
C GLY A 141 10.59 -16.41 -2.46
N LEU A 142 9.79 -15.98 -1.47
CA LEU A 142 9.31 -14.60 -1.38
C LEU A 142 10.48 -13.64 -1.16
N ARG A 143 10.52 -12.59 -1.98
CA ARG A 143 11.59 -11.57 -1.94
C ARG A 143 11.33 -10.43 -0.98
N HIS A 144 10.06 -10.18 -0.68
CA HIS A 144 9.61 -9.06 0.13
C HIS A 144 8.61 -9.56 1.16
N VAL A 145 9.01 -9.46 2.42
CA VAL A 145 8.16 -9.79 3.57
C VAL A 145 8.15 -8.60 4.52
N VAL A 146 6.97 -8.17 4.91
CA VAL A 146 6.78 -7.23 6.02
C VAL A 146 6.37 -8.05 7.24
N VAL A 147 6.95 -7.78 8.38
CA VAL A 147 6.57 -8.42 9.64
C VAL A 147 6.26 -7.36 10.68
N VAL A 148 5.18 -7.59 11.43
CA VAL A 148 4.79 -6.79 12.59
C VAL A 148 5.01 -7.67 13.82
N PRO A 149 6.12 -7.50 14.57
CA PRO A 149 6.34 -8.25 15.79
C PRO A 149 5.21 -7.99 16.80
N ALA A 150 4.75 -9.05 17.46
CA ALA A 150 3.79 -8.97 18.55
C ALA A 150 4.43 -8.27 19.76
N ASP A 151 5.68 -8.64 20.09
CA ASP A 151 6.49 -7.93 21.08
C ASP A 151 7.53 -7.02 20.38
N PRO A 152 7.48 -5.69 20.59
CA PRO A 152 8.44 -4.77 19.98
C PRO A 152 9.90 -5.05 20.37
N ARG A 153 10.15 -5.71 21.51
CA ARG A 153 11.50 -6.09 21.96
C ARG A 153 12.13 -7.14 21.06
N ASN A 154 11.32 -7.91 20.33
CA ASN A 154 11.78 -8.93 19.40
C ASN A 154 12.15 -8.37 18.02
N ARG A 155 12.04 -7.06 17.78
CA ARG A 155 12.35 -6.43 16.48
C ARG A 155 13.65 -6.93 15.84
N SER A 156 14.74 -7.01 16.61
CA SER A 156 16.07 -7.34 16.10
C SER A 156 16.16 -8.74 15.49
N VAL A 157 15.31 -9.68 15.91
CA VAL A 157 15.30 -11.05 15.37
C VAL A 157 14.79 -11.10 13.93
N PHE A 158 14.08 -10.06 13.49
CA PHE A 158 13.50 -9.92 12.16
C PHE A 158 14.32 -9.02 11.22
N GLU A 159 15.49 -8.52 11.65
CA GLU A 159 16.37 -7.67 10.85
C GLU A 159 17.18 -8.52 9.84
N LEU A 160 16.45 -9.14 8.91
CA LEU A 160 16.96 -10.04 7.88
C LEU A 160 16.87 -9.39 6.49
N PRO A 161 17.75 -9.74 5.54
CA PRO A 161 17.69 -9.19 4.18
C PRO A 161 16.34 -9.45 3.48
N GLY A 162 15.66 -8.41 3.00
CA GLY A 162 14.35 -8.55 2.35
C GLY A 162 13.17 -8.70 3.31
N VAL A 163 13.40 -8.59 4.62
CA VAL A 163 12.37 -8.45 5.65
C VAL A 163 12.31 -6.99 6.11
N ALA A 164 11.13 -6.38 6.02
CA ALA A 164 10.86 -5.07 6.58
C ALA A 164 10.12 -5.24 7.91
N VAL A 165 10.66 -4.67 8.98
CA VAL A 165 10.07 -4.77 10.31
C VAL A 165 9.28 -3.51 10.62
N LEU A 166 8.00 -3.65 10.98
CA LEU A 166 7.13 -2.55 11.39
C LEU A 166 6.76 -2.74 12.87
N CYS A 167 7.21 -1.81 13.72
CA CYS A 167 6.83 -1.81 15.14
C CYS A 167 5.43 -1.18 15.30
N GLY A 168 4.41 -2.01 15.54
CA GLY A 168 3.03 -1.53 15.70
C GLY A 168 2.87 -0.50 16.81
N GLY A 169 3.56 -0.71 17.94
CA GLY A 169 3.54 0.21 19.08
C GLY A 169 4.09 1.60 18.74
N THR A 170 5.21 1.68 18.02
CA THR A 170 5.78 2.96 17.58
C THR A 170 4.86 3.68 16.61
N VAL A 171 4.34 2.96 15.59
CA VAL A 171 3.44 3.58 14.59
C VAL A 171 2.16 4.11 15.24
N LEU A 172 1.60 3.36 16.19
CA LEU A 172 0.41 3.78 16.92
C LEU A 172 0.71 4.97 17.85
N ALA A 173 1.82 4.93 18.60
CA ALA A 173 2.24 6.02 19.47
C ALA A 173 2.41 7.33 18.68
N ASP A 174 3.11 7.29 17.55
CA ASP A 174 3.31 8.46 16.67
C ASP A 174 1.98 9.00 16.14
N ALA A 175 1.06 8.11 15.76
CA ALA A 175 -0.27 8.52 15.29
C ALA A 175 -1.10 9.17 16.40
N LEU A 176 -1.02 8.64 17.62
CA LEU A 176 -1.69 9.21 18.79
C LEU A 176 -1.10 10.55 19.20
N ALA A 177 0.24 10.68 19.22
CA ALA A 177 0.95 11.94 19.52
C ALA A 177 0.49 13.07 18.60
N ARG A 178 0.38 12.79 17.28
CA ARG A 178 -0.18 13.72 16.29
C ARG A 178 -1.65 14.06 16.56
N GLY A 179 -2.44 13.11 17.03
CA GLY A 179 -3.85 13.30 17.35
C GLY A 179 -4.10 14.16 18.60
N VAL A 180 -3.24 14.04 19.62
CA VAL A 180 -3.33 14.83 20.86
C VAL A 180 -2.67 16.21 20.77
N GLY A 181 -2.07 16.55 19.63
CA GLY A 181 -1.45 17.86 19.39
C GLY A 181 -0.07 18.05 20.05
N VAL A 182 0.57 16.97 20.49
CA VAL A 182 1.96 17.00 20.93
C VAL A 182 2.83 16.90 19.68
N VAL A 183 3.37 18.03 19.24
CA VAL A 183 4.36 18.09 18.16
C VAL A 183 5.69 17.66 18.77
N ASP A 184 6.28 16.57 18.29
CA ASP A 184 7.63 16.18 18.69
C ASP A 184 8.62 17.28 18.28
N SER A 185 9.09 18.05 19.26
CA SER A 185 10.32 18.82 19.14
C SER A 185 11.51 17.85 19.32
N HIS A 186 11.82 17.04 18.31
CA HIS A 186 13.09 16.31 18.27
C HIS A 186 14.11 17.13 17.46
N PRO A 187 15.20 17.62 18.07
CA PRO A 187 16.27 18.26 17.30
C PRO A 187 16.98 17.22 16.43
N PRO A 188 17.52 17.60 15.26
CA PRO A 188 18.32 16.68 14.45
C PRO A 188 19.53 16.17 15.26
N GLY A 189 19.78 14.86 15.20
CA GLY A 189 20.93 14.22 15.85
C GLY A 189 22.29 14.75 15.35
N PRO A 190 23.37 14.47 16.10
CA PRO A 190 24.66 15.13 15.90
C PRO A 190 25.31 14.78 14.54
N PRO A 191 26.21 15.65 14.04
CA PRO A 191 26.80 15.57 12.70
C PRO A 191 27.70 14.36 12.48
#